data_AF-A0A7X7GQ12-F1
#
_entry.id   AF-A0A7X7GQ12-F1
#
_cell.length_a   1.000
_cell.length_b   1.000
_cell.length_c   1.000
_cell.angle_alpha   90.00
_cell.angle_beta   90.00
_cell.angle_gamma   90.00
#
_symmetry.space_group_name_H-M   'P 1'
#
loop_
_entity.id
_entity.type
_entity.pdbx_description
1 polymer ?
#
loop_
_entity_poly.entity_id
_entity_poly.type
_entity_poly.pdbx_seq_one_letter_code
_entity_poly.pdbx_strand_id
1 'polypeptide(L)'
;MIRFATGSRTVRRNTQDESGKDNTVLTREIVIGDIASALDQPLESISDEVNLLDEGLDSIRIMGLVERWRSAGVEDLDFPTLAADPTVAHWVAVVLGEY
;
A
#
# COMPACT_ATOMS: atom_id res chain seq x y z
N MET A 1 -49.72 37.89 5.82
CA MET A 1 -49.10 37.97 7.15
C MET A 1 -48.81 36.54 7.61
N ILE A 2 -47.57 36.08 7.53
CA ILE A 2 -47.15 34.77 8.08
C ILE A 2 -45.81 35.00 8.79
N ARG A 3 -45.79 34.75 10.10
CA ARG A 3 -44.59 34.54 10.92
C ARG A 3 -44.85 33.37 11.84
N PHE A 4 -43.93 32.41 11.87
CA PHE A 4 -43.50 31.49 12.93
C PHE A 4 -42.45 30.57 12.26
N ALA A 5 -41.42 30.00 12.86
CA ALA A 5 -40.52 30.31 13.96
C ALA A 5 -39.36 29.28 13.86
N THR A 6 -38.20 29.65 14.39
CA THR A 6 -36.97 28.90 14.62
C THR A 6 -37.10 27.40 14.93
N GLY A 7 -36.22 26.59 14.33
CA GLY A 7 -35.90 25.23 14.75
C GLY A 7 -34.44 24.88 14.41
N SER A 8 -33.53 25.13 15.35
CA SER A 8 -32.16 24.60 15.30
C SER A 8 -32.16 23.08 15.47
N ARG A 9 -31.48 22.33 14.61
CA ARG A 9 -30.97 21.00 15.00
C ARG A 9 -29.77 20.58 14.14
N THR A 10 -28.64 20.57 14.82
CA THR A 10 -27.36 19.88 14.58
C THR A 10 -27.47 18.61 13.73
N VAL A 11 -26.63 18.50 12.69
CA VAL A 11 -26.00 17.22 12.31
C VAL A 11 -24.52 17.51 12.07
N ARG A 12 -23.71 17.17 13.08
CA ARG A 12 -22.27 16.96 12.89
C ARG A 12 -22.14 15.70 12.03
N ARG A 13 -21.51 15.82 10.87
CA ARG A 13 -21.17 14.73 9.95
C ARG A 13 -19.66 14.82 9.77
N ASN A 14 -18.83 13.80 9.90
CA ASN A 14 -19.00 12.40 10.25
C ASN A 14 -17.71 11.97 10.94
N THR A 15 -17.84 10.98 11.82
CA THR A 15 -16.78 10.16 12.37
C THR A 15 -15.82 9.71 11.27
N GLN A 16 -14.53 10.01 11.40
CA GLN A 16 -13.49 9.29 10.68
C GLN A 16 -13.23 8.01 11.49
N ASP A 17 -14.15 7.06 11.32
CA ASP A 17 -13.99 5.67 11.74
C ASP A 17 -13.94 4.86 10.44
N GLU A 18 -12.74 4.78 9.87
CA GLU A 18 -12.43 3.80 8.84
C GLU A 18 -11.22 3.02 9.37
N SER A 19 -11.41 2.37 10.52
CA SER A 19 -10.63 1.19 10.89
C SER A 19 -11.22 -0.03 10.16
N GLY A 20 -11.35 0.08 8.84
CA GLY A 20 -11.62 -1.03 7.96
C GLY A 20 -10.27 -1.68 7.66
N LYS A 21 -10.06 -2.91 8.13
CA LYS A 21 -9.05 -3.76 7.52
C LYS A 21 -9.57 -4.11 6.14
N ASP A 22 -9.33 -3.24 5.17
CA ASP A 22 -9.65 -3.51 3.80
C ASP A 22 -8.89 -4.78 3.42
N ASN A 23 -9.64 -5.82 3.10
CA ASN A 23 -9.18 -6.97 2.35
C ASN A 23 -8.87 -6.47 0.92
N THR A 24 -7.92 -5.54 0.81
CA THR A 24 -7.61 -4.84 -0.42
C THR A 24 -6.92 -5.84 -1.32
N VAL A 25 -7.60 -6.20 -2.39
CA VAL A 25 -6.99 -6.93 -3.50
C VAL A 25 -5.72 -6.19 -3.89
N LEU A 26 -4.57 -6.85 -3.76
CA LEU A 26 -3.30 -6.27 -4.15
C LEU A 26 -3.32 -5.99 -5.65
N THR A 27 -2.90 -4.78 -6.01
CA THR A 27 -2.75 -4.33 -7.39
C THR A 27 -1.35 -3.82 -7.58
N ARG A 28 -0.89 -3.73 -8.83
CA ARG A 28 0.43 -3.20 -9.16
C ARG A 28 0.65 -1.82 -8.56
N GLU A 29 -0.36 -0.95 -8.62
CA GLU A 29 -0.32 0.41 -8.08
C GLU A 29 -0.14 0.42 -6.56
N ILE A 30 -0.78 -0.51 -5.84
CA ILE A 30 -0.62 -0.65 -4.39
C ILE A 30 0.81 -1.11 -4.06
N VAL A 31 1.31 -2.13 -4.75
CA VAL A 31 2.66 -2.66 -4.53
C VAL A 31 3.71 -1.59 -4.78
N ILE A 32 3.61 -0.85 -5.89
CA ILE A 32 4.53 0.25 -6.20
C ILE A 32 4.37 1.39 -5.19
N GLY A 33 3.15 1.72 -4.77
CA GLY A 33 2.90 2.73 -3.74
C GLY A 33 3.51 2.37 -2.38
N ASP A 34 3.45 1.09 -2.01
CA ASP A 34 4.05 0.57 -0.78
C ASP A 34 5.59 0.66 -0.85
N ILE A 35 6.18 0.26 -1.98
CA ILE A 35 7.62 0.37 -2.25
C ILE A 35 8.09 1.82 -2.22
N ALA A 36 7.39 2.72 -2.91
CA ALA A 36 7.69 4.15 -2.96
C ALA A 36 7.64 4.76 -1.55
N SER A 37 6.61 4.41 -0.76
CA SER A 37 6.48 4.82 0.63
C SER A 37 7.62 4.28 1.49
N ALA A 38 8.05 3.04 1.25
CA ALA A 38 9.19 2.46 1.95
C ALA A 38 10.52 3.13 1.58
N LEU A 39 10.65 3.69 0.37
CA LEU A 39 11.83 4.43 -0.08
C LEU A 39 11.78 5.94 0.24
N ASP A 40 10.66 6.45 0.73
CA ASP A 40 10.39 7.89 0.87
C ASP A 40 10.50 8.64 -0.48
N GLN A 41 10.10 7.97 -1.56
CA GLN A 41 10.12 8.47 -2.93
C GLN A 41 8.69 8.60 -3.48
N PRO A 42 8.45 9.50 -4.46
CA PRO A 42 7.16 9.57 -5.13
C PRO A 42 6.98 8.38 -6.08
N LEU A 43 5.74 7.89 -6.25
CA LEU A 43 5.46 6.70 -7.08
C LEU A 43 5.97 6.83 -8.53
N GLU A 44 5.95 8.06 -9.07
CA GLU A 44 6.37 8.38 -10.43
C GLU A 44 7.89 8.27 -10.63
N SER A 45 8.66 8.23 -9.54
CA SER A 45 10.11 8.00 -9.57
C SER A 45 10.48 6.52 -9.58
N ILE A 46 9.52 5.62 -9.34
CA ILE A 46 9.77 4.18 -9.28
C ILE A 46 9.57 3.57 -10.66
N SER A 47 10.67 3.22 -11.34
CA SER A 47 10.63 2.43 -12.58
C SER A 47 10.63 0.94 -12.26
N ASP A 48 10.04 0.16 -13.16
CA ASP A 48 10.02 -1.30 -13.18
C ASP A 48 11.42 -1.95 -13.18
N GLU A 49 12.39 -1.36 -13.87
CA GLU A 49 13.76 -1.88 -14.00
C GLU A 49 14.70 -1.50 -12.83
N VAL A 50 14.22 -0.67 -11.89
CA VAL A 50 15.06 -0.18 -10.79
C VAL A 50 15.32 -1.29 -9.78
N ASN A 51 16.59 -1.43 -9.37
CA ASN A 51 17.00 -2.28 -8.27
C ASN A 51 16.73 -1.59 -6.93
N LEU A 52 15.80 -2.14 -6.16
CA LEU A 52 15.35 -1.57 -4.90
C LEU A 52 16.41 -1.55 -3.81
N LEU A 53 17.36 -2.50 -3.83
CA LEU A 53 18.48 -2.49 -2.89
C LEU A 53 19.46 -1.35 -3.19
N ASP A 54 19.65 -1.02 -4.46
CA ASP A 54 20.51 0.10 -4.89
C ASP A 54 19.86 1.47 -4.56
N GLU A 55 18.53 1.56 -4.58
CA GLU A 55 17.77 2.73 -4.10
C GLU A 55 17.78 2.88 -2.58
N GLY A 56 18.34 1.91 -1.85
CA GLY A 56 18.47 1.96 -0.40
C GLY A 56 17.33 1.31 0.37
N LEU A 57 16.54 0.43 -0.26
CA LEU A 57 15.56 -0.38 0.45
C LEU A 57 16.29 -1.42 1.33
N ASP A 58 16.27 -1.20 2.65
CA ASP A 58 16.95 -2.05 3.60
C ASP A 58 16.08 -3.24 4.08
N SER A 59 16.72 -4.29 4.58
CA SER A 59 16.07 -5.53 5.01
C SER A 59 14.90 -5.36 5.98
N ILE A 60 14.92 -4.34 6.86
CA ILE A 60 13.85 -4.10 7.84
C ILE A 60 12.60 -3.61 7.10
N ARG A 61 12.76 -2.70 6.15
CA ARG A 61 11.65 -2.20 5.32
C ARG A 61 11.07 -3.33 4.46
N ILE A 62 11.92 -4.19 3.90
CA ILE A 62 11.47 -5.35 3.11
C ILE A 62 10.65 -6.31 3.95
N MET A 63 11.09 -6.62 5.17
CA MET A 63 10.30 -7.44 6.10
C MET A 63 8.93 -6.83 6.41
N GLY A 64 8.86 -5.52 6.57
CA GLY A 64 7.58 -4.81 6.77
C GLY A 64 6.64 -4.91 5.56
N LEU A 65 7.19 -4.83 4.33
CA LEU A 65 6.42 -5.00 3.09
C LEU A 65 5.90 -6.44 2.95
N VAL A 66 6.77 -7.43 3.20
CA VAL A 66 6.41 -8.85 3.16
C VAL A 66 5.26 -9.15 4.12
N GLU A 67 5.35 -8.69 5.36
CA GLU A 67 4.29 -8.89 6.35
C GLU A 67 2.97 -8.23 5.93
N ARG A 68 3.04 -7.01 5.37
CA ARG A 68 1.87 -6.28 4.86
C ARG A 68 1.18 -7.07 3.74
N TRP A 69 1.93 -7.52 2.74
CA TRP A 69 1.37 -8.23 1.59
C TRP A 69 0.88 -9.64 1.98
N ARG A 70 1.55 -10.30 2.92
CA ARG A 70 1.03 -11.53 3.55
C ARG A 70 -0.31 -11.31 4.22
N SER A 71 -0.44 -10.26 5.03
CA SER A 71 -1.70 -9.90 5.67
C SER A 71 -2.81 -9.52 4.66
N ALA A 72 -2.45 -9.19 3.42
CA ALA A 72 -3.38 -8.90 2.33
C ALA A 72 -3.70 -10.13 1.44
N GLY A 73 -3.12 -11.31 1.73
CA GLY A 73 -3.47 -12.58 1.09
C GLY A 73 -2.32 -13.30 0.37
N VAL A 74 -1.09 -12.77 0.37
CA VAL A 74 0.07 -13.42 -0.29
C VAL A 74 0.85 -14.27 0.72
N GLU A 75 0.25 -15.37 1.17
CA GLU A 75 0.73 -16.16 2.31
C GLU A 75 2.16 -16.70 2.12
N ASP A 76 2.52 -17.11 0.90
CA ASP A 76 3.80 -17.73 0.55
C ASP A 76 4.93 -16.74 0.24
N LEU A 77 4.75 -15.43 0.48
CA LEU A 77 5.77 -14.43 0.16
C LEU A 77 6.93 -14.41 1.17
N ASP A 78 8.16 -14.57 0.69
CA ASP A 78 9.35 -14.53 1.53
C ASP A 78 10.46 -13.62 0.98
N PHE A 79 11.35 -13.18 1.87
CA PHE A 79 12.45 -12.29 1.51
C PHE A 79 13.47 -12.91 0.56
N PRO A 80 13.94 -14.15 0.74
CA PRO A 80 14.84 -14.77 -0.23
C PRO A 80 14.30 -14.73 -1.66
N THR A 81 13.00 -14.97 -1.86
CA THR A 81 12.34 -14.83 -3.17
C THR A 81 12.47 -13.41 -3.72
N LEU A 82 12.10 -12.39 -2.94
CA LEU A 82 12.19 -10.99 -3.37
C LEU A 82 13.64 -10.50 -3.55
N ALA A 83 14.57 -10.98 -2.73
CA ALA A 83 15.98 -10.56 -2.76
C ALA A 83 16.77 -11.23 -3.90
N ALA A 84 16.27 -12.33 -4.46
CA ALA A 84 16.90 -13.00 -5.60
C ALA A 84 16.88 -12.14 -6.86
N ASP A 85 15.81 -11.36 -7.05
CA ASP A 85 15.68 -10.37 -8.11
C ASP A 85 15.02 -9.10 -7.53
N PRO A 86 15.84 -8.13 -7.05
CA PRO A 86 15.37 -6.95 -6.35
C PRO A 86 14.78 -5.86 -7.27
N THR A 87 14.24 -6.24 -8.43
CA THR A 87 13.61 -5.30 -9.37
C THR A 87 12.14 -5.09 -9.05
N VAL A 88 11.64 -3.88 -9.29
CA VAL A 88 10.21 -3.55 -9.09
C VAL A 88 9.31 -4.45 -9.94
N ALA A 89 9.70 -4.71 -11.20
CA ALA A 89 8.97 -5.62 -12.08
C ALA A 89 8.80 -7.01 -11.47
N HIS A 90 9.89 -7.58 -10.95
CA HIS A 90 9.88 -8.89 -10.32
C HIS A 90 9.01 -8.91 -9.07
N TRP A 91 9.15 -7.89 -8.21
CA TRP A 91 8.38 -7.81 -6.97
C TRP A 91 6.89 -7.72 -7.22
N VAL A 92 6.47 -6.91 -8.19
CA VAL A 92 5.08 -6.84 -8.63
C VAL A 92 4.59 -8.19 -9.14
N ALA A 93 5.37 -8.88 -9.98
CA ALA A 93 4.98 -10.17 -10.53
C ALA A 93 4.82 -11.24 -9.42
N VAL A 94 5.77 -11.32 -8.50
CA VAL A 94 5.73 -12.26 -7.37
C VAL A 94 4.52 -11.99 -6.47
N VAL A 95 4.28 -10.72 -6.11
CA VAL A 95 3.19 -10.34 -5.20
C VAL A 95 1.81 -10.57 -5.83
N LEU A 96 1.69 -10.38 -7.14
CA LEU A 96 0.44 -10.63 -7.87
C LEU A 96 0.26 -12.09 -8.32
N GLY A 97 1.28 -12.94 -8.15
CA GLY A 97 1.25 -14.34 -8.60
C GLY A 97 1.37 -14.51 -10.11
N GLU A 98 1.99 -13.55 -10.81
CA GLU A 98 2.18 -13.52 -12.27
C GLU A 98 3.54 -14.13 -12.70
N TYR A 99 4.19 -14.90 -11.81
CA TYR A 99 5.54 -15.48 -12.00
C TYR A 99 5.51 -16.94 -12.46
#